data_AF-A0A7S1REB8-F1
#
_entry.id   AF-A0A7S1REB8-F1
#
_cell.length_a   1.000
_cell.length_b   1.000
_cell.length_c   1.000
_cell.angle_alpha   90.00
_cell.angle_beta   90.00
_cell.angle_gamma   90.00
#
_symmetry.space_group_name_H-M   'P 1'
#
loop_
_entity.id
_entity.type
_entity.pdbx_description
1 polymer ?
#
loop_
_entity_poly.entity_id
_entity_poly.type
_entity_poly.pdbx_seq_one_letter_code
_entity_poly.pdbx_strand_id
1 'polypeptide(L)'
;WLKHLGSRRSIARPSRTRAAQPPPPMLLQPGAAFVTTGAAAAPLAAPAWREAAAPASPERAGGAHGRSQGSLALGSTVAVAALGLARRGAGQRAGARRTARGAVVFIDGEAGTTGLQVRDRLEQHPEIEILSLDPSLRKDEAARKDALRSADAAVLCLPDDAAIAAVALLDGADTVVVDASTAHRVSEGWVYGFPELSPSHSAEIAASKRIANPGCYPTGFISMVRPLVDAGLLPASAPLTVHAVSGYSGGGKGLIELYESPGHEPWGAYGFNLDHKHLPEMKVWTGLEQEPVFCPSVGDFKQGMVVSVPLRLSQLAEGATPAAVQEALAKRYEDKRFISVAPLNPMDALERGAFLRPDSLNDTNNLEIFCFGNEDKGTMWLLARLDNLGKGASGACVQNLNLALGFDEATGLEAKP
;
A
#
# COMPACT_ATOMS: atom_id res chain seq x y z
N TRP A 1 -31.06 -3.36 15.72
CA TRP A 1 -30.75 -4.35 16.77
C TRP A 1 -30.76 -3.64 18.11
N LEU A 2 -31.75 -3.70 19.00
CA LEU A 2 -32.94 -4.53 19.14
C LEU A 2 -33.94 -3.71 19.99
N LYS A 3 -35.03 -3.21 19.40
CA LYS A 3 -36.27 -2.83 20.12
C LYS A 3 -37.42 -2.88 19.13
N HIS A 4 -38.26 -3.92 19.23
CA HIS A 4 -39.72 -3.87 19.06
C HIS A 4 -40.29 -5.30 18.98
N LEU A 5 -40.94 -5.71 20.06
CA LEU A 5 -42.08 -6.63 20.01
C LEU A 5 -43.05 -6.19 21.10
N GLY A 6 -44.27 -5.87 20.70
CA GLY A 6 -45.41 -5.70 21.58
C GLY A 6 -46.50 -6.68 21.17
N SER A 7 -47.07 -7.41 22.13
CA SER A 7 -48.49 -7.79 22.06
C SER A 7 -49.05 -8.10 23.46
N ARG A 8 -50.26 -7.58 23.67
CA ARG A 8 -51.12 -7.48 24.87
C ARG A 8 -51.49 -8.82 25.55
N ARG A 9 -51.73 -8.79 26.88
CA ARG A 9 -53.08 -8.98 27.53
C ARG A 9 -53.06 -8.94 29.08
N SER A 10 -54.10 -8.27 29.61
CA SER A 10 -54.90 -8.55 30.83
C SER A 10 -54.34 -8.38 32.27
N ILE A 11 -54.75 -7.26 32.85
CA ILE A 11 -55.21 -6.94 34.23
C ILE A 11 -55.20 -8.05 35.30
N ALA A 12 -54.49 -7.80 36.40
CA ALA A 12 -54.94 -8.02 37.78
C ALA A 12 -54.11 -7.15 38.78
N ARG A 13 -54.77 -6.42 39.67
CA ARG A 13 -54.25 -5.79 40.92
C ARG A 13 -55.05 -6.42 42.08
N PRO A 14 -54.57 -6.53 43.35
CA PRO A 14 -53.92 -5.45 44.15
C PRO A 14 -52.70 -5.96 44.98
N SER A 15 -51.86 -5.17 45.65
CA SER A 15 -52.14 -4.39 46.89
C SER A 15 -50.97 -3.45 47.26
N ARG A 16 -51.26 -2.48 48.13
CA ARG A 16 -50.43 -1.32 48.54
C ARG A 16 -49.24 -1.72 49.43
N THR A 17 -48.10 -1.02 49.31
CA THR A 17 -47.49 -0.24 50.44
C THR A 17 -46.20 0.52 50.05
N ARG A 18 -46.11 1.73 50.63
CA ARG A 18 -44.95 2.60 50.94
C ARG A 18 -43.98 3.11 49.85
N ALA A 19 -43.99 4.43 49.70
CA ALA A 19 -42.96 5.24 49.06
C ALA A 19 -41.67 5.28 49.90
N ALA A 20 -40.52 5.22 49.22
CA ALA A 20 -39.20 5.52 49.77
C ALA A 20 -38.45 6.46 48.79
N GLN A 21 -37.88 7.52 49.35
CA GLN A 21 -37.09 8.56 48.66
C GLN A 21 -35.74 8.02 48.13
N PRO A 22 -35.15 8.65 47.09
CA PRO A 22 -33.79 8.32 46.65
C PRO A 22 -32.71 8.90 47.60
N PRO A 23 -31.54 8.25 47.73
CA PRO A 23 -30.46 8.74 48.57
C PRO A 23 -29.68 9.92 47.93
N PRO A 24 -29.02 10.77 48.75
CA PRO A 24 -28.27 11.93 48.28
C PRO A 24 -26.87 11.58 47.73
N PRO A 25 -26.22 12.49 46.97
CA PRO A 25 -24.91 12.25 46.38
C PRO A 25 -23.78 12.31 47.43
N MET A 26 -22.80 11.42 47.31
CA MET A 26 -21.65 11.34 48.22
C MET A 26 -20.51 12.24 47.73
N LEU A 27 -20.14 13.21 48.57
CA LEU A 27 -18.98 14.10 48.43
C LEU A 27 -17.66 13.34 48.66
N LEU A 28 -16.66 13.62 47.82
CA LEU A 28 -15.26 13.20 47.99
C LEU A 28 -14.62 13.94 49.17
N GLN A 29 -13.96 13.21 50.08
CA GLN A 29 -13.01 13.77 51.04
C GLN A 29 -11.57 13.45 50.63
N PRO A 30 -10.61 14.38 50.83
CA PRO A 30 -9.22 14.15 50.49
C PRO A 30 -8.43 13.57 51.68
N GLY A 31 -7.49 12.67 51.38
CA GLY A 31 -6.33 12.40 52.23
C GLY A 31 -6.31 11.03 52.92
N ALA A 32 -5.59 10.08 52.32
CA ALA A 32 -4.87 9.05 53.05
C ALA A 32 -3.64 8.63 52.24
N ALA A 33 -2.48 8.80 52.86
CA ALA A 33 -1.16 8.50 52.31
C ALA A 33 -0.98 7.00 52.05
N PHE A 34 -0.41 6.65 50.90
CA PHE A 34 0.11 5.31 50.64
C PHE A 34 1.59 5.23 51.03
N VAL A 35 1.86 4.33 51.98
CA VAL A 35 3.20 3.90 52.38
C VAL A 35 3.84 3.12 51.23
N THR A 36 5.05 3.54 50.86
CA THR A 36 5.89 2.88 49.86
C THR A 36 6.55 1.63 50.47
N THR A 37 6.33 0.46 49.89
CA THR A 37 7.27 -0.66 50.00
C THR A 37 7.89 -0.90 48.63
N GLY A 38 9.22 -0.75 48.59
CA GLY A 38 10.02 -0.88 47.39
C GLY A 38 10.15 -2.34 46.96
N ALA A 39 9.84 -2.58 45.69
CA ALA A 39 10.50 -3.58 44.87
C ALA A 39 10.82 -2.88 43.54
N ALA A 40 12.11 -2.68 43.27
CA ALA A 40 12.57 -2.10 42.02
C ALA A 40 12.25 -3.07 40.89
N ALA A 41 11.18 -2.78 40.14
CA ALA A 41 10.94 -3.41 38.85
C ALA A 41 11.97 -2.83 37.87
N ALA A 42 12.91 -3.67 37.43
CA ALA A 42 13.77 -3.35 36.30
C ALA A 42 12.88 -3.01 35.09
N PRO A 43 13.20 -1.97 34.31
CA PRO A 43 12.45 -1.68 33.09
C PRO A 43 12.57 -2.90 32.17
N LEU A 44 11.42 -3.49 31.81
CA LEU A 44 11.33 -4.45 30.72
C LEU A 44 11.82 -3.73 29.47
N ALA A 45 12.99 -4.10 28.98
CA ALA A 45 13.49 -3.66 27.70
C ALA A 45 12.48 -4.12 26.63
N ALA A 46 11.78 -3.17 26.02
CA ALA A 46 10.99 -3.43 24.83
C ALA A 46 11.91 -4.04 23.77
N PRO A 47 11.50 -5.10 23.03
CA PRO A 47 12.25 -5.53 21.87
C PRO A 47 12.33 -4.34 20.91
N ALA A 48 13.56 -3.89 20.65
CA ALA A 48 13.84 -2.83 19.70
C ALA A 48 13.48 -3.34 18.30
N TRP A 49 12.23 -3.14 17.90
CA TRP A 49 11.86 -3.08 16.50
C TRP A 49 12.61 -1.86 15.94
N ARG A 50 13.61 -2.12 15.10
CA ARG A 50 14.12 -1.08 14.22
C ARG A 50 13.19 -1.07 13.01
N GLU A 51 12.34 -0.06 12.92
CA GLU A 51 11.97 0.47 11.61
C GLU A 51 13.27 0.54 10.80
N ALA A 52 13.28 -0.02 9.60
CA ALA A 52 14.37 0.17 8.66
C ALA A 52 14.37 1.65 8.25
N ALA A 53 14.84 2.51 9.15
CA ALA A 53 15.16 3.90 8.89
C ALA A 53 16.39 3.90 7.98
N ALA A 54 16.25 4.54 6.82
CA ALA A 54 17.37 4.84 5.94
C ALA A 54 18.41 5.66 6.72
N PRO A 55 19.72 5.36 6.63
CA PRO A 55 20.72 6.18 7.29
C PRO A 55 20.82 7.55 6.63
N ALA A 56 20.76 8.61 7.45
CA ALA A 56 21.06 9.97 7.04
C ALA A 56 22.48 10.06 6.43
N SER A 57 22.60 10.74 5.29
CA SER A 57 23.88 11.02 4.64
C SER A 57 24.76 11.92 5.53
N PRO A 58 26.10 11.74 5.56
CA PRO A 58 26.96 12.53 6.43
C PRO A 58 27.16 13.94 5.88
N GLU A 59 26.70 14.94 6.63
CA GLU A 59 27.12 16.33 6.43
C GLU A 59 28.61 16.50 6.74
N ARG A 60 29.28 17.19 5.82
CA ARG A 60 30.68 17.60 5.92
C ARG A 60 30.85 18.61 7.07
N ALA A 61 31.73 18.27 8.00
CA ALA A 61 32.31 19.25 8.91
C ALA A 61 33.22 20.21 8.15
N GLY A 62 32.89 21.50 8.14
CA GLY A 62 33.72 22.59 7.64
C GLY A 62 33.40 23.86 8.42
N GLY A 63 34.20 24.15 9.44
CA GLY A 63 34.04 25.32 10.29
C GLY A 63 34.49 26.63 9.66
N ALA A 64 33.72 27.67 9.99
CA ALA A 64 34.15 29.02 10.39
C ALA A 64 34.76 30.02 9.38
N HIS A 65 33.99 31.11 9.25
CA HIS A 65 34.37 32.54 9.33
C HIS A 65 34.75 33.30 8.05
N GLY A 66 33.94 34.34 7.78
CA GLY A 66 34.27 35.45 6.89
C GLY A 66 33.10 36.39 6.68
N ARG A 67 32.98 37.43 7.52
CA ARG A 67 32.05 38.56 7.32
C ARG A 67 32.38 39.29 6.01
N SER A 68 31.38 39.74 5.26
CA SER A 68 31.31 41.13 4.78
C SER A 68 29.93 41.48 4.23
N GLN A 69 29.59 42.75 4.39
CA GLN A 69 28.36 43.42 4.00
C GLN A 69 28.26 43.59 2.47
N GLY A 70 27.03 43.68 1.96
CA GLY A 70 26.79 44.09 0.58
C GLY A 70 25.31 44.13 0.25
N SER A 71 24.70 45.30 0.44
CA SER A 71 23.41 45.69 -0.13
C SER A 71 23.40 45.49 -1.66
N LEU A 72 22.29 45.00 -2.21
CA LEU A 72 21.63 45.58 -3.39
C LEU A 72 20.33 44.83 -3.70
N ALA A 73 19.25 45.60 -3.73
CA ALA A 73 17.97 45.21 -4.31
C ALA A 73 18.08 45.13 -5.85
N LEU A 74 17.31 44.23 -6.45
CA LEU A 74 16.65 44.40 -7.76
C LEU A 74 15.76 43.18 -8.01
N GLY A 75 14.47 43.44 -8.26
CA GLY A 75 13.52 42.41 -8.63
C GLY A 75 13.71 41.97 -10.07
N SER A 76 13.27 40.75 -10.39
CA SER A 76 12.69 40.45 -11.70
C SER A 76 11.89 39.15 -11.60
N THR A 77 10.64 39.26 -12.00
CA THR A 77 9.74 38.20 -12.45
C THR A 77 10.45 37.32 -13.48
N VAL A 78 10.38 35.99 -13.32
CA VAL A 78 10.73 35.04 -14.39
C VAL A 78 9.52 34.18 -14.68
N ALA A 79 9.04 34.33 -15.91
CA ALA A 79 7.94 33.60 -16.51
C ALA A 79 8.29 32.11 -16.70
N VAL A 80 7.27 31.28 -16.53
CA VAL A 80 7.27 29.85 -16.87
C VAL A 80 7.40 29.72 -18.39
N ALA A 81 8.58 29.31 -18.87
CA ALA A 81 8.80 28.94 -20.25
C ALA A 81 8.59 27.43 -20.42
N ALA A 82 7.45 27.07 -21.01
CA ALA A 82 7.19 25.74 -21.53
C ALA A 82 8.16 25.46 -22.70
N LEU A 83 9.10 24.55 -22.50
CA LEU A 83 9.95 24.01 -23.56
C LEU A 83 9.37 22.69 -24.05
N GLY A 84 8.66 22.78 -25.18
CA GLY A 84 8.37 21.62 -26.01
C GLY A 84 9.67 21.05 -26.55
N LEU A 85 9.97 19.80 -26.21
CA LEU A 85 10.97 19.01 -26.92
C LEU A 85 10.29 18.14 -27.98
N ALA A 86 10.88 18.24 -29.17
CA ALA A 86 10.48 17.64 -30.41
C ALA A 86 10.46 16.10 -30.36
N ARG A 87 9.41 15.55 -30.98
CA ARG A 87 9.31 14.16 -31.42
C ARG A 87 10.59 13.73 -32.16
N ARG A 88 11.33 12.78 -31.57
CA ARG A 88 12.21 11.87 -32.32
C ARG A 88 11.55 10.49 -32.32
N GLY A 89 11.52 9.89 -33.51
CA GLY A 89 10.66 8.78 -33.89
C GLY A 89 10.68 7.62 -32.91
N ALA A 90 9.49 7.25 -32.44
CA ALA A 90 9.20 5.92 -31.93
C ALA A 90 9.42 4.93 -33.08
N GLY A 91 10.60 4.33 -33.12
CA GLY A 91 10.78 3.08 -33.83
C GLY A 91 9.82 2.07 -33.21
N GLN A 92 8.90 1.56 -34.02
CA GLN A 92 8.07 0.41 -33.69
C GLN A 92 9.00 -0.72 -33.19
N ARG A 93 9.01 -0.99 -31.88
CA ARG A 93 9.46 -2.27 -31.37
C ARG A 93 8.40 -3.30 -31.77
N ALA A 94 8.54 -3.79 -32.99
CA ALA A 94 7.84 -4.94 -33.49
C ALA A 94 8.23 -6.15 -32.62
N GLY A 95 7.23 -6.74 -31.94
CA GLY A 95 7.22 -8.08 -31.38
C GLY A 95 8.37 -8.42 -30.43
N ALA A 96 8.08 -8.49 -29.13
CA ALA A 96 8.83 -9.36 -28.24
C ALA A 96 8.99 -10.72 -28.93
N ARG A 97 10.24 -11.13 -29.14
CA ARG A 97 10.59 -12.31 -29.91
C ARG A 97 10.13 -13.52 -29.10
N ARG A 98 8.90 -13.97 -29.33
CA ARG A 98 8.32 -15.16 -28.70
C ARG A 98 9.21 -16.35 -29.02
N THR A 99 10.08 -16.72 -28.10
CA THR A 99 10.89 -17.92 -28.23
C THR A 99 9.94 -19.11 -28.18
N ALA A 100 10.20 -20.16 -28.97
CA ALA A 100 9.45 -21.41 -28.88
C ALA A 100 9.66 -22.15 -27.53
N ARG A 101 10.46 -21.57 -26.64
CA ARG A 101 10.77 -21.97 -25.28
C ARG A 101 10.19 -20.88 -24.35
N GLY A 102 9.58 -21.28 -23.23
CA GLY A 102 9.09 -20.36 -22.20
C GLY A 102 10.18 -19.43 -21.65
N ALA A 103 9.80 -18.41 -20.89
CA ALA A 103 10.73 -17.45 -20.31
C ALA A 103 11.37 -18.00 -19.03
N VAL A 104 12.66 -17.72 -18.81
CA VAL A 104 13.39 -18.10 -17.60
C VAL A 104 13.38 -16.93 -16.61
N VAL A 105 12.91 -17.19 -15.40
CA VAL A 105 12.78 -16.17 -14.34
C VAL A 105 13.58 -16.55 -13.11
N PHE A 106 14.41 -15.63 -12.63
CA PHE A 106 15.15 -15.78 -11.37
C PHE A 106 14.49 -14.98 -10.24
N ILE A 107 14.33 -15.57 -9.05
CA ILE A 107 13.78 -14.88 -7.88
C ILE A 107 14.90 -14.69 -6.85
N ASP A 108 15.43 -13.48 -6.75
CA ASP A 108 16.44 -13.14 -5.76
C ASP A 108 15.76 -12.79 -4.43
N GLY A 109 16.02 -13.55 -3.38
CA GLY A 109 15.28 -13.44 -2.11
C GLY A 109 14.02 -14.29 -2.01
N GLU A 110 13.94 -15.40 -2.76
CA GLU A 110 12.81 -16.35 -2.78
C GLU A 110 12.36 -16.88 -1.41
N ALA A 111 13.23 -16.89 -0.40
CA ALA A 111 12.91 -17.40 0.94
C ALA A 111 12.11 -16.41 1.80
N GLY A 112 11.92 -15.17 1.35
CA GLY A 112 11.09 -14.16 2.03
C GLY A 112 9.59 -14.38 1.78
N THR A 113 8.72 -13.74 2.58
CA THR A 113 7.26 -13.90 2.44
C THR A 113 6.77 -13.59 1.03
N THR A 114 7.17 -12.46 0.45
CA THR A 114 6.83 -12.10 -0.94
C THR A 114 7.47 -13.04 -1.95
N GLY A 115 8.75 -13.39 -1.75
CA GLY A 115 9.49 -14.28 -2.66
C GLY A 115 8.85 -15.66 -2.78
N LEU A 116 8.40 -16.24 -1.67
CA LEU A 116 7.66 -17.50 -1.65
C LEU A 116 6.34 -17.37 -2.42
N GLN A 117 5.58 -16.29 -2.20
CA GLN A 117 4.31 -16.09 -2.89
C GLN A 117 4.45 -15.84 -4.40
N VAL A 118 5.54 -15.21 -4.84
CA VAL A 118 5.89 -15.08 -6.26
C VAL A 118 6.24 -16.46 -6.82
N ARG A 119 7.10 -17.22 -6.15
CA ARG A 119 7.47 -18.59 -6.54
C ARG A 119 6.23 -19.47 -6.72
N ASP A 120 5.34 -19.52 -5.73
CA ASP A 120 4.10 -20.30 -5.79
C ASP A 120 3.26 -20.00 -7.04
N ARG A 121 3.19 -18.71 -7.44
CA ARG A 121 2.43 -18.28 -8.63
C ARG A 121 3.14 -18.64 -9.92
N LEU A 122 4.46 -18.45 -9.98
CA LEU A 122 5.26 -18.79 -11.16
C LEU A 122 5.34 -20.29 -11.40
N GLU A 123 5.26 -21.13 -10.35
CA GLU A 123 5.18 -22.59 -10.49
C GLU A 123 3.91 -23.06 -11.21
N GLN A 124 2.84 -22.26 -11.17
CA GLN A 124 1.59 -22.52 -11.90
C GLN A 124 1.54 -21.85 -13.28
N HIS A 125 2.56 -21.05 -13.63
CA HIS A 125 2.58 -20.30 -14.88
C HIS A 125 3.05 -21.20 -16.04
N PRO A 126 2.21 -21.45 -17.07
CA PRO A 126 2.50 -22.44 -18.12
C PRO A 126 3.68 -22.06 -19.04
N GLU A 127 4.07 -20.78 -19.07
CA GLU A 127 5.09 -20.25 -19.96
C GLU A 127 6.36 -19.75 -19.25
N ILE A 128 6.51 -20.00 -17.94
CA ILE A 128 7.67 -19.57 -17.15
C ILE A 128 8.38 -20.77 -16.53
N GLU A 129 9.71 -20.78 -16.64
CA GLU A 129 10.60 -21.68 -15.92
C GLU A 129 11.35 -20.91 -14.83
N ILE A 130 11.35 -21.41 -13.60
CA ILE A 130 12.05 -20.76 -12.48
C ILE A 130 13.51 -21.21 -12.43
N LEU A 131 14.44 -20.29 -12.66
CA LEU A 131 15.84 -20.49 -12.36
C LEU A 131 16.04 -20.46 -10.84
N SER A 132 16.60 -21.53 -10.28
CA SER A 132 16.87 -21.66 -8.85
C SER A 132 18.36 -21.85 -8.60
N LEU A 133 18.90 -21.20 -7.57
CA LEU A 133 20.26 -21.45 -7.09
C LEU A 133 20.24 -22.52 -6.00
N ASP A 134 21.36 -23.23 -5.84
CA ASP A 134 21.55 -24.06 -4.64
C ASP A 134 21.39 -23.17 -3.38
N PRO A 135 20.66 -23.60 -2.33
CA PRO A 135 20.45 -22.79 -1.13
C PRO A 135 21.73 -22.30 -0.45
N SER A 136 22.86 -23.00 -0.61
CA SER A 136 24.17 -22.59 -0.11
C SER A 136 24.80 -21.45 -0.91
N LEU A 137 24.43 -21.30 -2.19
CA LEU A 137 24.94 -20.28 -3.12
C LEU A 137 24.05 -19.03 -3.18
N ARG A 138 22.88 -19.02 -2.53
CA ARG A 138 21.94 -17.89 -2.55
C ARG A 138 22.49 -16.57 -1.99
N LYS A 139 23.64 -16.59 -1.31
CA LYS A 139 24.35 -15.41 -0.80
C LYS A 139 25.69 -15.19 -1.51
N ASP A 140 26.07 -16.10 -2.39
CA ASP A 140 27.29 -15.97 -3.19
C ASP A 140 27.05 -14.95 -4.31
N GLU A 141 27.89 -13.92 -4.36
CA GLU A 141 27.71 -12.80 -5.28
C GLU A 141 27.91 -13.22 -6.75
N ALA A 142 28.87 -14.11 -7.03
CA ALA A 142 29.15 -14.57 -8.38
C ALA A 142 28.00 -15.44 -8.91
N ALA A 143 27.53 -16.41 -8.11
CA ALA A 143 26.39 -17.24 -8.47
C ALA A 143 25.11 -16.43 -8.70
N ARG A 144 24.84 -15.43 -7.83
CA ARG A 144 23.71 -14.51 -8.01
C ARG A 144 23.85 -13.68 -9.27
N LYS A 145 25.03 -13.13 -9.55
CA LYS A 145 25.30 -12.35 -10.77
C LYS A 145 25.06 -13.21 -12.01
N ASP A 146 25.55 -14.43 -12.03
CA ASP A 146 25.37 -15.34 -13.16
C ASP A 146 23.90 -15.70 -13.35
N ALA A 147 23.16 -16.00 -12.28
CA ALA A 147 21.71 -16.25 -12.35
C ALA A 147 20.93 -15.03 -12.84
N LEU A 148 21.18 -13.86 -12.25
CA LEU A 148 20.56 -12.60 -12.65
C LEU A 148 20.76 -12.32 -14.15
N ARG A 149 21.97 -12.51 -14.67
CA ARG A 149 22.31 -12.18 -16.07
C ARG A 149 21.90 -13.23 -17.09
N SER A 150 21.62 -14.46 -16.66
CA SER A 150 21.22 -15.58 -17.52
C SER A 150 19.70 -15.71 -17.66
N ALA A 151 18.93 -15.09 -16.76
CA ALA A 151 17.48 -15.07 -16.82
C ALA A 151 16.96 -14.01 -17.81
N ASP A 152 15.80 -14.28 -18.42
CA ASP A 152 15.06 -13.31 -19.23
C ASP A 152 14.49 -12.20 -18.33
N ALA A 153 14.07 -12.57 -17.12
CA ALA A 153 13.64 -11.64 -16.09
C ALA A 153 14.10 -12.04 -14.68
N ALA A 154 14.24 -11.05 -13.81
CA ALA A 154 14.55 -11.23 -12.40
C ALA A 154 13.53 -10.50 -11.52
N VAL A 155 13.08 -11.17 -10.46
CA VAL A 155 12.27 -10.59 -9.40
C VAL A 155 13.14 -10.38 -8.17
N LEU A 156 13.24 -9.14 -7.69
CA LEU A 156 14.00 -8.81 -6.49
C LEU A 156 13.04 -8.75 -5.29
N CYS A 157 13.10 -9.77 -4.44
CA CYS A 157 12.41 -9.85 -3.16
C CYS A 157 13.39 -9.58 -2.00
N LEU A 158 14.10 -8.46 -2.10
CA LEU A 158 15.24 -8.13 -1.25
C LEU A 158 14.98 -6.87 -0.41
N PRO A 159 15.70 -6.67 0.71
CA PRO A 159 15.83 -5.36 1.33
C PRO A 159 16.47 -4.34 0.39
N ASP A 160 16.20 -3.06 0.60
CA ASP A 160 16.57 -1.96 -0.32
C ASP A 160 18.05 -1.96 -0.71
N ASP A 161 18.99 -2.00 0.26
CA ASP A 161 20.43 -2.02 -0.03
C ASP A 161 20.84 -3.21 -0.91
N ALA A 162 20.24 -4.37 -0.66
CA ALA A 162 20.52 -5.58 -1.42
C ALA A 162 19.87 -5.55 -2.82
N ALA A 163 18.71 -4.92 -2.97
CA ALA A 163 18.08 -4.68 -4.27
C ALA A 163 18.92 -3.74 -5.14
N ILE A 164 19.42 -2.63 -4.57
CA ILE A 164 20.33 -1.71 -5.24
C ILE A 164 21.61 -2.43 -5.71
N ALA A 165 22.22 -3.22 -4.81
CA ALA A 165 23.39 -4.02 -5.16
C ALA A 165 23.10 -5.05 -6.26
N ALA A 166 21.95 -5.73 -6.23
CA ALA A 166 21.54 -6.70 -7.25
C ALA A 166 21.37 -6.04 -8.63
N VAL A 167 20.78 -4.84 -8.68
CA VAL A 167 20.63 -4.09 -9.92
C VAL A 167 21.99 -3.72 -10.53
N ALA A 168 22.99 -3.39 -9.71
CA ALA A 168 24.34 -3.12 -10.20
C ALA A 168 25.00 -4.35 -10.86
N LEU A 169 24.66 -5.57 -10.45
CA LEU A 169 25.17 -6.81 -11.07
C LEU A 169 24.65 -7.03 -12.50
N LEU A 170 23.56 -6.35 -12.87
CA LEU A 170 22.89 -6.42 -14.17
C LEU A 170 23.42 -5.42 -15.20
N ASP A 171 24.54 -4.73 -14.95
CA ASP A 171 25.10 -3.77 -15.90
C ASP A 171 25.38 -4.40 -17.27
N GLY A 172 24.86 -3.79 -18.34
CA GLY A 172 24.91 -4.32 -19.69
C GLY A 172 24.12 -5.61 -19.97
N ALA A 173 23.32 -6.11 -19.02
CA ALA A 173 22.46 -7.29 -19.22
C ALA A 173 21.11 -6.91 -19.86
N ASP A 174 20.51 -7.83 -20.61
CA ASP A 174 19.21 -7.64 -21.26
C ASP A 174 18.01 -7.91 -20.32
N THR A 175 18.28 -8.51 -19.16
CA THR A 175 17.30 -8.97 -18.17
C THR A 175 16.34 -7.87 -17.73
N VAL A 176 15.04 -8.19 -17.78
CA VAL A 176 13.96 -7.40 -17.19
C VAL A 176 14.00 -7.54 -15.66
N VAL A 177 13.83 -6.45 -14.92
CA VAL A 177 13.82 -6.47 -13.45
C VAL A 177 12.49 -5.96 -12.94
N VAL A 178 11.85 -6.77 -12.09
CA VAL A 178 10.73 -6.35 -11.24
C VAL A 178 11.22 -6.31 -9.79
N ASP A 179 11.37 -5.12 -9.23
CA ASP A 179 11.84 -4.95 -7.87
C ASP A 179 10.69 -4.72 -6.90
N ALA A 180 10.54 -5.61 -5.91
CA ALA A 180 9.53 -5.51 -4.86
C ALA A 180 9.97 -4.68 -3.64
N SER A 181 11.23 -4.25 -3.58
CA SER A 181 11.75 -3.38 -2.52
C SER A 181 11.21 -1.94 -2.63
N THR A 182 11.49 -1.09 -1.64
CA THR A 182 11.15 0.34 -1.71
C THR A 182 12.18 1.16 -2.48
N ALA A 183 13.38 0.60 -2.73
CA ALA A 183 14.53 1.33 -3.25
C ALA A 183 14.29 2.06 -4.59
N HIS A 184 13.46 1.49 -5.46
CA HIS A 184 13.30 1.99 -6.83
C HIS A 184 11.93 2.59 -7.14
N ARG A 185 11.02 2.62 -6.17
CA ARG A 185 9.61 2.98 -6.44
C ARG A 185 9.36 4.42 -6.82
N VAL A 186 10.29 5.32 -6.52
CA VAL A 186 10.28 6.73 -6.95
C VAL A 186 11.58 7.13 -7.66
N SER A 187 12.38 6.14 -8.05
CA SER A 187 13.71 6.36 -8.62
C SER A 187 13.63 6.66 -10.12
N GLU A 188 14.44 7.59 -10.59
CA GLU A 188 14.51 7.93 -12.02
C GLU A 188 14.93 6.71 -12.86
N GLY A 189 14.35 6.57 -14.05
CA GLY A 189 14.62 5.45 -14.95
C GLY A 189 13.86 4.16 -14.62
N TRP A 190 13.05 4.13 -13.57
CA TRP A 190 12.16 3.02 -13.24
C TRP A 190 10.70 3.36 -13.58
N VAL A 191 9.99 2.37 -14.12
CA VAL A 191 8.54 2.45 -14.34
C VAL A 191 7.84 1.88 -13.12
N TYR A 192 6.88 2.60 -12.55
CA TYR A 192 6.09 2.09 -11.43
C TYR A 192 5.16 0.97 -11.86
N GLY A 193 5.20 -0.17 -11.17
CA GLY A 193 4.51 -1.39 -11.56
C GLY A 193 3.03 -1.41 -11.19
N PHE A 194 2.28 -0.36 -11.50
CA PHE A 194 0.83 -0.32 -11.33
C PHE A 194 0.14 -0.16 -12.69
N PRO A 195 -0.17 -1.25 -13.42
CA PRO A 195 -0.69 -1.19 -14.79
C PRO A 195 -1.93 -0.31 -14.96
N GLU A 196 -2.74 -0.21 -13.91
CA GLU A 196 -3.98 0.57 -13.92
C GLU A 196 -3.79 2.05 -13.52
N LEU A 197 -2.54 2.52 -13.35
CA LEU A 197 -2.22 3.90 -12.95
C LEU A 197 -2.79 4.94 -13.93
N SER A 198 -2.65 4.71 -15.23
CA SER A 198 -3.13 5.56 -16.31
C SER A 198 -3.52 4.70 -17.53
N PRO A 199 -4.25 5.24 -18.52
CA PRO A 199 -4.60 4.49 -19.73
C PRO A 199 -3.40 3.92 -20.50
N SER A 200 -2.25 4.59 -20.50
CA SER A 200 -1.04 4.16 -21.22
C SER A 200 -0.09 3.28 -20.38
N HIS A 201 -0.30 3.21 -19.07
CA HIS A 201 0.73 2.74 -18.15
C HIS A 201 1.11 1.27 -18.32
N SER A 202 0.15 0.40 -18.64
CA SER A 202 0.43 -1.01 -18.97
C SER A 202 1.42 -1.15 -20.14
N ALA A 203 1.35 -0.27 -21.14
CA ALA A 203 2.28 -0.29 -22.28
C ALA A 203 3.68 0.23 -21.89
N GLU A 204 3.75 1.17 -20.94
CA GLU A 204 5.02 1.65 -20.39
C GLU A 204 5.72 0.54 -19.60
N ILE A 205 4.97 -0.23 -18.80
CA ILE A 205 5.48 -1.43 -18.10
C ILE A 205 5.96 -2.47 -19.12
N ALA A 206 5.15 -2.79 -20.13
CA ALA A 206 5.50 -3.77 -21.15
C ALA A 206 6.77 -3.41 -21.95
N ALA A 207 7.07 -2.11 -22.09
CA ALA A 207 8.26 -1.63 -22.79
C ALA A 207 9.50 -1.49 -21.87
N SER A 208 9.32 -1.61 -20.55
CA SER A 208 10.36 -1.36 -19.55
C SER A 208 11.19 -2.60 -19.22
N LYS A 209 12.43 -2.36 -18.81
CA LYS A 209 13.31 -3.37 -18.19
C LYS A 209 13.52 -3.16 -16.69
N ARG A 210 13.00 -2.06 -16.15
CA ARG A 210 13.20 -1.62 -14.77
C ARG A 210 11.84 -1.22 -14.24
N ILE A 211 11.21 -2.14 -13.51
CA ILE A 211 9.85 -2.01 -13.02
C ILE A 211 9.88 -2.08 -11.50
N ALA A 212 9.37 -1.06 -10.84
CA ALA A 212 9.31 -0.99 -9.39
C ALA A 212 7.93 -1.41 -8.92
N ASN A 213 7.82 -2.61 -8.35
CA ASN A 213 6.55 -3.16 -7.91
C ASN A 213 6.01 -2.36 -6.70
N PRO A 214 4.74 -1.95 -6.73
CA PRO A 214 4.12 -1.13 -5.69
C PRO A 214 4.16 -1.73 -4.28
N GLY A 215 4.08 -0.86 -3.28
CA GLY A 215 3.73 -1.26 -1.92
C GLY A 215 2.25 -1.58 -1.74
N CYS A 216 1.91 -2.47 -0.80
CA CYS A 216 0.53 -2.90 -0.56
C CYS A 216 -0.42 -1.74 -0.18
N TYR A 217 0.00 -0.85 0.72
CA TYR A 217 -0.79 0.34 1.07
C TYR A 217 -0.88 1.36 -0.07
N PRO A 218 0.23 1.76 -0.73
CA PRO A 218 0.18 2.57 -1.95
C PRO A 218 -0.75 2.03 -3.03
N THR A 219 -0.78 0.73 -3.30
CA THR A 219 -1.68 0.15 -4.31
C THR A 219 -3.14 0.53 -4.07
N GLY A 220 -3.63 0.33 -2.84
CA GLY A 220 -4.99 0.74 -2.46
C GLY A 220 -5.20 2.24 -2.54
N PHE A 221 -4.27 3.03 -1.98
CA PHE A 221 -4.40 4.50 -1.94
C PHE A 221 -4.37 5.14 -3.34
N ILE A 222 -3.39 4.77 -4.16
CA ILE A 222 -3.19 5.31 -5.51
C ILE A 222 -4.38 4.96 -6.40
N SER A 223 -4.95 3.75 -6.27
CA SER A 223 -6.14 3.34 -7.02
C SER A 223 -7.36 4.25 -6.79
N MET A 224 -7.47 4.85 -5.60
CA MET A 224 -8.59 5.75 -5.29
C MET A 224 -8.26 7.20 -5.60
N VAL A 225 -7.01 7.63 -5.41
CA VAL A 225 -6.67 9.07 -5.42
C VAL A 225 -6.20 9.54 -6.79
N ARG A 226 -5.32 8.79 -7.47
CA ARG A 226 -4.79 9.21 -8.77
C ARG A 226 -5.88 9.53 -9.79
N PRO A 227 -6.95 8.73 -9.93
CA PRO A 227 -7.99 9.03 -10.92
C PRO A 227 -8.76 10.31 -10.63
N LEU A 228 -8.91 10.68 -9.35
CA LEU A 228 -9.61 11.89 -8.93
C LEU A 228 -8.76 13.14 -9.16
N VAL A 229 -7.45 13.03 -8.96
CA VAL A 229 -6.49 14.10 -9.30
C VAL A 229 -6.46 14.32 -10.81
N ASP A 230 -6.34 13.25 -11.61
CA ASP A 230 -6.35 13.34 -13.07
C ASP A 230 -7.67 13.94 -13.61
N ALA A 231 -8.79 13.64 -12.97
CA ALA A 231 -10.11 14.18 -13.35
C ALA A 231 -10.36 15.62 -12.86
N GLY A 232 -9.44 16.20 -12.08
CA GLY A 232 -9.61 17.51 -11.45
C GLY A 232 -10.69 17.56 -10.36
N LEU A 233 -11.17 16.40 -9.89
CA LEU A 233 -12.15 16.30 -8.81
C LEU A 233 -11.52 16.45 -7.43
N LEU A 234 -10.23 16.10 -7.30
CA LEU A 234 -9.44 16.28 -6.10
C LEU A 234 -8.24 17.17 -6.41
N PRO A 235 -8.16 18.39 -5.84
CA PRO A 235 -7.00 19.25 -5.99
C PRO A 235 -5.72 18.54 -5.50
N ALA A 236 -4.60 18.71 -6.21
CA ALA A 236 -3.31 18.14 -5.83
C ALA A 236 -2.82 18.63 -4.45
N SER A 237 -3.28 19.81 -4.02
CA SER A 237 -2.99 20.41 -2.73
C SER A 237 -3.89 19.92 -1.59
N ALA A 238 -4.86 19.04 -1.86
CA ALA A 238 -5.81 18.59 -0.85
C ALA A 238 -5.11 17.82 0.26
N PRO A 239 -5.29 18.19 1.54
CA PRO A 239 -4.68 17.46 2.65
C PRO A 239 -5.43 16.15 2.84
N LEU A 240 -4.77 15.00 2.73
CA LEU A 240 -5.41 13.70 2.89
C LEU A 240 -4.93 12.98 4.14
N THR A 241 -5.84 12.23 4.76
CA THR A 241 -5.52 11.25 5.79
C THR A 241 -5.85 9.86 5.27
N VAL A 242 -4.98 8.91 5.52
CA VAL A 242 -5.14 7.51 5.12
C VAL A 242 -5.13 6.65 6.36
N HIS A 243 -6.23 5.96 6.60
CA HIS A 243 -6.31 4.90 7.61
C HIS A 243 -6.23 3.57 6.89
N ALA A 244 -5.40 2.66 7.37
CA ALA A 244 -5.35 1.34 6.76
C ALA A 244 -5.16 0.24 7.80
N VAL A 245 -5.78 -0.90 7.56
CA VAL A 245 -5.59 -2.12 8.33
C VAL A 245 -5.11 -3.22 7.39
N SER A 246 -4.00 -3.87 7.74
CA SER A 246 -3.45 -5.02 7.03
C SER A 246 -3.46 -6.24 7.93
N GLY A 247 -3.53 -7.43 7.33
CA GLY A 247 -3.16 -8.65 8.01
C GLY A 247 -1.67 -8.68 8.34
N TYR A 248 -1.30 -9.42 9.38
CA TYR A 248 0.07 -9.44 9.93
C TYR A 248 1.13 -9.98 8.96
N SER A 249 0.74 -10.70 7.89
CA SER A 249 1.68 -11.14 6.85
C SER A 249 2.39 -10.00 6.12
N GLY A 250 1.81 -8.79 6.12
CA GLY A 250 2.41 -7.59 5.53
C GLY A 250 3.72 -7.17 6.22
N GLY A 251 3.91 -7.53 7.50
CA GLY A 251 5.16 -7.26 8.23
C GLY A 251 6.27 -8.29 8.02
N GLY A 252 6.05 -9.26 7.12
CA GLY A 252 7.02 -10.32 6.85
C GLY A 252 7.23 -11.27 8.03
N LYS A 253 8.32 -12.04 8.01
CA LYS A 253 8.56 -13.15 8.95
C LYS A 253 8.49 -12.74 10.42
N GLY A 254 9.05 -11.59 10.79
CA GLY A 254 9.08 -11.15 12.18
C GLY A 254 7.69 -10.84 12.74
N LEU A 255 6.83 -10.18 11.95
CA LEU A 255 5.47 -9.89 12.39
C LEU A 255 4.58 -11.14 12.37
N ILE A 256 4.80 -12.03 11.40
CA ILE A 256 4.13 -13.35 11.36
C ILE A 256 4.47 -14.15 12.62
N GLU A 257 5.74 -14.25 13.00
CA GLU A 257 6.16 -14.97 14.21
C GLU A 257 5.54 -14.37 15.49
N LEU A 258 5.45 -13.03 15.56
CA LEU A 258 4.80 -12.35 16.68
C LEU A 258 3.31 -12.69 16.79
N TYR A 259 2.55 -12.59 15.70
CA TYR A 259 1.09 -12.82 15.70
C TYR A 259 0.72 -14.31 15.71
N GLU A 260 1.60 -15.21 15.30
CA GLU A 260 1.41 -16.66 15.47
C GLU A 260 1.82 -17.14 16.89
N SER A 261 2.45 -16.27 17.68
CA SER A 261 2.78 -16.53 19.09
C SER A 261 1.62 -16.18 20.04
N PRO A 262 1.45 -16.91 21.16
CA PRO A 262 0.44 -16.56 22.17
C PRO A 262 0.67 -15.18 22.80
N GLY A 263 -0.41 -14.47 23.14
CA GLY A 263 -0.34 -13.23 23.91
C GLY A 263 -0.09 -11.96 23.10
N HIS A 264 -0.18 -12.02 21.78
CA HIS A 264 -0.16 -10.84 20.91
C HIS A 264 -1.45 -10.01 21.01
N GLU A 265 -1.38 -8.75 20.59
CA GLU A 265 -2.52 -7.83 20.59
C GLU A 265 -3.47 -8.11 19.41
N PRO A 266 -4.80 -8.03 19.61
CA PRO A 266 -5.77 -8.27 18.53
C PRO A 266 -5.73 -7.20 17.43
N TRP A 267 -5.11 -6.06 17.72
CA TRP A 267 -4.92 -4.93 16.82
C TRP A 267 -3.78 -4.04 17.31
N GLY A 268 -2.99 -3.50 16.39
CA GLY A 268 -1.93 -2.54 16.70
C GLY A 268 -1.80 -1.45 15.64
N ALA A 269 -1.96 -0.18 16.04
CA ALA A 269 -1.47 0.94 15.26
C ALA A 269 0.05 1.06 15.37
N TYR A 270 0.69 1.53 14.30
CA TYR A 270 2.14 1.75 14.26
C TYR A 270 2.47 2.95 13.36
N GLY A 271 3.76 3.26 13.19
CA GLY A 271 4.21 4.40 12.38
C GLY A 271 3.95 5.75 13.05
N PHE A 272 4.01 5.80 14.38
CA PHE A 272 3.73 7.02 15.17
C PHE A 272 4.75 8.15 14.98
N ASN A 273 5.89 7.88 14.33
CA ASN A 273 6.84 8.91 13.89
C ASN A 273 6.39 9.65 12.63
N LEU A 274 5.32 9.19 11.97
CA LEU A 274 4.77 9.76 10.74
C LEU A 274 5.76 9.77 9.56
N ASP A 275 6.69 8.80 9.53
CA ASP A 275 7.73 8.67 8.50
C ASP A 275 7.74 7.26 7.88
N HIS A 276 6.57 6.84 7.39
CA HIS A 276 6.44 5.51 6.80
C HIS A 276 7.04 5.47 5.39
N LYS A 277 7.83 4.43 5.10
CA LYS A 277 8.50 4.19 3.80
C LYS A 277 7.64 4.22 2.53
N HIS A 278 6.31 4.28 2.66
CA HIS A 278 5.37 4.29 1.54
C HIS A 278 4.90 5.69 1.16
N LEU A 279 5.13 6.69 2.01
CA LEU A 279 4.70 8.07 1.77
C LEU A 279 5.25 8.65 0.45
N PRO A 280 6.53 8.41 0.07
CA PRO A 280 7.04 8.92 -1.21
C PRO A 280 6.25 8.41 -2.41
N GLU A 281 5.91 7.12 -2.43
CA GLU A 281 5.11 6.50 -3.50
C GLU A 281 3.70 7.10 -3.55
N MET A 282 3.07 7.22 -2.37
CA MET A 282 1.72 7.76 -2.23
C MET A 282 1.65 9.19 -2.76
N LYS A 283 2.67 10.01 -2.54
CA LYS A 283 2.74 11.37 -3.07
C LYS A 283 2.99 11.40 -4.57
N VAL A 284 4.08 10.78 -5.03
CA VAL A 284 4.55 10.86 -6.42
C VAL A 284 3.51 10.31 -7.39
N TRP A 285 2.95 9.13 -7.10
CA TRP A 285 2.12 8.42 -8.07
C TRP A 285 0.65 8.83 -8.06
N THR A 286 0.19 9.51 -7.01
CA THR A 286 -1.12 10.19 -7.02
C THR A 286 -1.07 11.56 -7.67
N GLY A 287 0.10 12.20 -7.74
CA GLY A 287 0.23 13.58 -8.19
C GLY A 287 -0.10 14.62 -7.13
N LEU A 288 -0.15 14.23 -5.85
CA LEU A 288 -0.33 15.16 -4.74
C LEU A 288 0.92 16.00 -4.51
N GLU A 289 0.73 17.23 -4.02
CA GLU A 289 1.81 18.15 -3.66
C GLU A 289 2.47 17.78 -2.34
N GLN A 290 1.73 17.09 -1.46
CA GLN A 290 2.14 16.72 -0.10
C GLN A 290 1.85 15.24 0.17
N GLU A 291 2.63 14.66 1.07
CA GLU A 291 2.38 13.32 1.56
C GLU A 291 1.11 13.30 2.43
N PRO A 292 0.28 12.25 2.36
CA PRO A 292 -0.86 12.13 3.25
C PRO A 292 -0.42 11.87 4.69
N VAL A 293 -1.27 12.20 5.66
CA VAL A 293 -1.13 11.68 7.02
C VAL A 293 -1.50 10.20 7.00
N PHE A 294 -0.50 9.32 7.17
CA PHE A 294 -0.72 7.88 7.12
C PHE A 294 -0.81 7.26 8.51
N CYS A 295 -1.92 6.59 8.77
CA CYS A 295 -2.25 5.90 10.02
C CYS A 295 -2.42 4.40 9.76
N PRO A 296 -1.32 3.64 9.61
CA PRO A 296 -1.38 2.21 9.39
C PRO A 296 -1.66 1.44 10.69
N SER A 297 -2.26 0.27 10.53
CA SER A 297 -2.50 -0.68 11.60
C SER A 297 -2.48 -2.11 11.10
N VAL A 298 -2.30 -3.03 12.05
CA VAL A 298 -2.31 -4.47 11.84
C VAL A 298 -3.44 -5.07 12.65
N GLY A 299 -4.24 -5.94 12.04
CA GLY A 299 -5.23 -6.74 12.75
C GLY A 299 -4.78 -8.18 12.94
N ASP A 300 -5.37 -8.87 13.91
CA ASP A 300 -5.19 -10.31 14.13
C ASP A 300 -5.94 -11.14 13.06
N PHE A 301 -5.40 -11.09 11.85
CA PHE A 301 -5.73 -11.96 10.73
C PHE A 301 -4.52 -11.99 9.80
N LYS A 302 -4.29 -13.13 9.14
CA LYS A 302 -3.03 -13.35 8.41
C LYS A 302 -2.87 -12.44 7.20
N GLN A 303 -3.91 -12.32 6.39
CA GLN A 303 -3.83 -11.77 5.04
C GLN A 303 -5.13 -11.03 4.69
N GLY A 304 -5.02 -10.04 3.83
CA GLY A 304 -6.08 -9.10 3.47
C GLY A 304 -5.77 -7.70 3.97
N MET A 305 -6.39 -6.69 3.37
CA MET A 305 -6.29 -5.32 3.85
C MET A 305 -7.44 -4.44 3.38
N VAL A 306 -7.69 -3.38 4.13
CA VAL A 306 -8.53 -2.26 3.71
C VAL A 306 -7.71 -0.97 3.86
N VAL A 307 -7.58 -0.23 2.77
CA VAL A 307 -7.04 1.13 2.73
C VAL A 307 -8.21 2.09 2.66
N SER A 308 -8.23 3.12 3.50
CA SER A 308 -9.37 3.99 3.69
C SER A 308 -8.96 5.46 3.66
N VAL A 309 -9.66 6.25 2.87
CA VAL A 309 -9.46 7.70 2.74
C VAL A 309 -10.76 8.41 3.09
N PRO A 310 -10.95 8.84 4.36
CA PRO A 310 -12.06 9.70 4.72
C PRO A 310 -11.85 11.11 4.15
N LEU A 311 -12.92 11.69 3.62
CA LEU A 311 -12.93 12.99 2.97
C LEU A 311 -14.10 13.84 3.46
N ARG A 312 -13.88 15.14 3.55
CA ARG A 312 -14.91 16.17 3.52
C ARG A 312 -15.12 16.56 2.05
N LEU A 313 -16.37 16.80 1.64
CA LEU A 313 -16.63 17.27 0.28
C LEU A 313 -15.98 18.63 -0.01
N SER A 314 -15.71 19.42 1.03
CA SER A 314 -14.94 20.67 0.93
C SER A 314 -13.47 20.48 0.56
N GLN A 315 -12.94 19.26 0.59
CA GLN A 315 -11.59 18.94 0.08
C GLN A 315 -11.61 18.63 -1.42
N LEU A 316 -12.78 18.41 -2.02
CA LEU A 316 -12.95 18.18 -3.45
C LEU A 316 -13.09 19.51 -4.20
N ALA A 317 -13.03 19.43 -5.53
CA ALA A 317 -13.35 20.55 -6.40
C ALA A 317 -14.78 21.09 -6.13
N GLU A 318 -14.98 22.39 -6.37
CA GLU A 318 -16.26 23.03 -6.14
C GLU A 318 -17.39 22.34 -6.93
N GLY A 319 -18.47 21.98 -6.23
CA GLY A 319 -19.61 21.28 -6.82
C GLY A 319 -19.43 19.77 -7.01
N ALA A 320 -18.28 19.19 -6.66
CA ALA A 320 -18.08 17.75 -6.72
C ALA A 320 -18.99 17.02 -5.72
N THR A 321 -19.67 15.98 -6.21
CA THR A 321 -20.56 15.12 -5.41
C THR A 321 -19.94 13.72 -5.22
N PRO A 322 -20.36 12.95 -4.20
CA PRO A 322 -19.99 11.54 -4.08
C PRO A 322 -20.29 10.72 -5.32
N ALA A 323 -21.39 11.03 -6.03
CA ALA A 323 -21.74 10.36 -7.28
C ALA A 323 -20.70 10.65 -8.37
N ALA A 324 -20.26 11.90 -8.54
CA ALA A 324 -19.23 12.27 -9.51
C ALA A 324 -17.89 11.60 -9.21
N VAL A 325 -17.53 11.49 -7.93
CA VAL A 325 -16.32 10.76 -7.49
C VAL A 325 -16.40 9.27 -7.84
N GLN A 326 -17.52 8.62 -7.51
CA GLN A 326 -17.72 7.20 -7.81
C GLN A 326 -17.73 6.94 -9.32
N GLU A 327 -18.38 7.79 -10.11
CA GLU A 327 -18.43 7.69 -11.57
C GLU A 327 -17.03 7.84 -12.20
N ALA A 328 -16.23 8.79 -11.73
CA ALA A 328 -14.86 8.97 -12.21
C ALA A 328 -13.98 7.75 -11.93
N LEU A 329 -14.14 7.12 -10.77
CA LEU A 329 -13.46 5.87 -10.43
C LEU A 329 -13.95 4.71 -11.30
N ALA A 330 -15.27 4.53 -11.42
CA ALA A 330 -15.85 3.48 -12.25
C ALA A 330 -15.39 3.58 -13.70
N LYS A 331 -15.41 4.78 -14.28
CA LYS A 331 -14.91 5.05 -15.63
C LYS A 331 -13.43 4.77 -15.80
N ARG A 332 -12.59 5.04 -14.79
CA ARG A 332 -11.15 4.73 -14.85
C ARG A 332 -10.91 3.22 -14.98
N TYR A 333 -11.74 2.41 -14.34
CA TYR A 333 -11.51 0.99 -14.14
C TYR A 333 -12.45 0.08 -14.93
N GLU A 334 -13.35 0.62 -15.76
CA GLU A 334 -14.37 -0.13 -16.53
C GLU A 334 -13.80 -1.34 -17.32
N ASP A 335 -12.64 -1.16 -17.96
CA ASP A 335 -11.96 -2.19 -18.75
C ASP A 335 -10.73 -2.80 -18.06
N LYS A 336 -10.60 -2.62 -16.74
CA LYS A 336 -9.45 -3.13 -15.97
C LYS A 336 -9.80 -4.46 -15.32
N ARG A 337 -9.02 -5.49 -15.64
CA ARG A 337 -9.31 -6.88 -15.27
C ARG A 337 -9.36 -7.12 -13.77
N PHE A 338 -8.49 -6.45 -13.01
CA PHE A 338 -8.26 -6.73 -11.60
C PHE A 338 -8.86 -5.68 -10.65
N ILE A 339 -9.45 -4.61 -11.17
CA ILE A 339 -10.00 -3.53 -10.34
C ILE A 339 -11.47 -3.37 -10.65
N SER A 340 -12.31 -3.50 -9.62
CA SER A 340 -13.73 -3.22 -9.73
C SER A 340 -14.12 -2.06 -8.81
N VAL A 341 -15.13 -1.29 -9.23
CA VAL A 341 -15.67 -0.18 -8.45
C VAL A 341 -17.13 -0.49 -8.17
N ALA A 342 -17.48 -0.60 -6.89
CA ALA A 342 -18.84 -0.84 -6.47
C ALA A 342 -19.74 0.38 -6.74
N PRO A 343 -21.07 0.20 -6.86
CA PRO A 343 -22.02 1.31 -6.86
C PRO A 343 -21.85 2.21 -5.64
N LEU A 344 -22.31 3.47 -5.73
CA LEU A 344 -22.29 4.39 -4.59
C LEU A 344 -23.14 3.84 -3.43
N ASN A 345 -22.59 3.86 -2.21
CA ASN A 345 -23.20 3.34 -0.98
C ASN A 345 -23.64 1.85 -1.08
N PRO A 346 -22.73 0.91 -1.40
CA PRO A 346 -23.05 -0.50 -1.62
C PRO A 346 -23.21 -1.24 -0.28
N MET A 347 -24.39 -1.16 0.32
CA MET A 347 -24.66 -1.73 1.63
C MET A 347 -24.64 -3.27 1.67
N ASP A 348 -24.81 -3.91 0.51
CA ASP A 348 -24.75 -5.35 0.31
C ASP A 348 -23.31 -5.91 0.34
N ALA A 349 -22.30 -5.07 0.09
CA ALA A 349 -20.89 -5.43 0.25
C ALA A 349 -20.46 -5.56 1.73
N LEU A 350 -21.32 -5.16 2.67
CA LEU A 350 -21.01 -5.13 4.10
C LEU A 350 -21.55 -6.38 4.82
N GLU A 351 -20.69 -7.04 5.58
CA GLU A 351 -21.08 -8.11 6.48
C GLU A 351 -22.06 -7.61 7.53
N ARG A 352 -23.17 -8.34 7.68
CA ARG A 352 -24.29 -7.97 8.56
C ARG A 352 -24.79 -6.54 8.30
N GLY A 353 -24.61 -6.03 7.08
CA GLY A 353 -25.00 -4.69 6.65
C GLY A 353 -24.21 -3.55 7.30
N ALA A 354 -23.04 -3.82 7.89
CA ALA A 354 -22.29 -2.81 8.65
C ALA A 354 -20.76 -2.92 8.60
N PHE A 355 -20.19 -4.09 8.32
CA PHE A 355 -18.75 -4.31 8.45
C PHE A 355 -18.11 -4.70 7.12
N LEU A 356 -17.13 -3.94 6.65
CA LEU A 356 -16.31 -4.34 5.51
C LEU A 356 -15.20 -5.29 6.00
N ARG A 357 -15.20 -6.52 5.50
CA ARG A 357 -14.14 -7.50 5.80
C ARG A 357 -12.88 -7.23 4.97
N PRO A 358 -11.67 -7.31 5.56
CA PRO A 358 -10.41 -7.10 4.84
C PRO A 358 -9.93 -8.31 4.04
N ASP A 359 -10.40 -9.51 4.37
CA ASP A 359 -9.80 -10.80 3.98
C ASP A 359 -10.57 -11.54 2.87
N SER A 360 -11.64 -10.96 2.32
CA SER A 360 -12.48 -11.62 1.32
C SER A 360 -11.86 -11.74 -0.07
N LEU A 361 -10.73 -11.06 -0.32
CA LEU A 361 -9.98 -11.12 -1.58
C LEU A 361 -8.67 -11.89 -1.46
N ASN A 362 -8.45 -12.59 -0.34
CA ASN A 362 -7.24 -13.39 -0.12
C ASN A 362 -6.99 -14.36 -1.28
N ASP A 363 -5.72 -14.49 -1.64
CA ASP A 363 -5.18 -15.34 -2.71
C ASP A 363 -5.62 -14.93 -4.12
N THR A 364 -6.15 -13.72 -4.28
CA THR A 364 -6.48 -13.14 -5.58
C THR A 364 -5.54 -11.98 -5.94
N ASN A 365 -5.52 -11.61 -7.21
CA ASN A 365 -4.93 -10.35 -7.67
C ASN A 365 -5.99 -9.22 -7.78
N ASN A 366 -7.17 -9.38 -7.19
CA ASN A 366 -8.25 -8.42 -7.32
C ASN A 366 -8.12 -7.27 -6.30
N LEU A 367 -8.69 -6.12 -6.66
CA LEU A 367 -8.87 -4.96 -5.81
C LEU A 367 -10.30 -4.41 -6.03
N GLU A 368 -11.01 -4.17 -4.95
CA GLU A 368 -12.35 -3.58 -4.98
C GLU A 368 -12.33 -2.18 -4.37
N ILE A 369 -12.93 -1.22 -5.05
CA ILE A 369 -13.09 0.16 -4.58
C ILE A 369 -14.54 0.39 -4.16
N PHE A 370 -14.73 0.97 -2.98
CA PHE A 370 -16.02 1.33 -2.41
C PHE A 370 -16.10 2.83 -2.15
N CYS A 371 -17.25 3.41 -2.45
CA CYS A 371 -17.55 4.81 -2.23
C CYS A 371 -18.77 4.92 -1.31
N PHE A 372 -18.58 5.44 -0.09
CA PHE A 372 -19.68 5.78 0.81
C PHE A 372 -19.80 7.30 0.96
N GLY A 373 -20.90 7.87 0.51
CA GLY A 373 -21.14 9.32 0.47
C GLY A 373 -22.33 9.75 1.31
N ASN A 374 -22.17 10.86 2.03
CA ASN A 374 -23.24 11.56 2.72
C ASN A 374 -23.16 13.06 2.39
N GLU A 375 -23.95 13.48 1.40
CA GLU A 375 -23.98 14.86 0.89
C GLU A 375 -24.47 15.84 1.96
N ASP A 376 -25.52 15.50 2.70
CA ASP A 376 -26.08 16.33 3.78
C ASP A 376 -25.05 16.65 4.88
N LYS A 377 -24.10 15.75 5.11
CA LYS A 377 -23.02 15.94 6.10
C LYS A 377 -21.72 16.45 5.47
N GLY A 378 -21.65 16.56 4.14
CA GLY A 378 -20.45 16.94 3.42
C GLY A 378 -19.29 15.98 3.68
N THR A 379 -19.56 14.67 3.75
CA THR A 379 -18.54 13.64 4.01
C THR A 379 -18.60 12.53 2.98
N MET A 380 -17.43 11.96 2.68
CA MET A 380 -17.29 10.75 1.89
C MET A 380 -16.22 9.86 2.49
N TRP A 381 -16.32 8.56 2.26
CA TRP A 381 -15.33 7.58 2.64
C TRP A 381 -15.03 6.68 1.45
N LEU A 382 -13.80 6.78 0.97
CA LEU A 382 -13.27 5.89 -0.07
C LEU A 382 -12.54 4.73 0.61
N LEU A 383 -12.81 3.50 0.15
CA LEU A 383 -12.10 2.31 0.63
C LEU A 383 -11.63 1.46 -0.54
N ALA A 384 -10.41 0.94 -0.44
CA ALA A 384 -9.89 -0.10 -1.32
C ALA A 384 -9.66 -1.37 -0.50
N ARG A 385 -10.29 -2.47 -0.91
CA ARG A 385 -10.04 -3.81 -0.37
C ARG A 385 -9.18 -4.59 -1.35
N LEU A 386 -8.15 -5.25 -0.84
CA LEU A 386 -7.24 -6.06 -1.63
C LEU A 386 -6.54 -7.06 -0.72
N ASP A 387 -5.90 -8.04 -1.33
CA ASP A 387 -4.95 -8.90 -0.65
C ASP A 387 -3.57 -8.23 -0.59
N ASN A 388 -3.02 -8.06 0.61
CA ASN A 388 -1.70 -7.47 0.82
C ASN A 388 -0.54 -8.32 0.25
N LEU A 389 -0.71 -9.64 0.13
CA LEU A 389 0.25 -10.54 -0.53
C LEU A 389 -0.09 -10.80 -1.99
N GLY A 390 -1.36 -10.68 -2.38
CA GLY A 390 -1.86 -10.73 -3.76
C GLY A 390 -1.58 -9.44 -4.52
N LYS A 391 -2.62 -8.68 -4.87
CA LYS A 391 -2.51 -7.39 -5.60
C LYS A 391 -1.64 -6.37 -4.88
N GLY A 392 -1.48 -6.48 -3.56
CA GLY A 392 -0.59 -5.63 -2.77
C GLY A 392 0.90 -5.98 -2.84
N ALA A 393 1.28 -7.13 -3.40
CA ALA A 393 2.68 -7.54 -3.50
C ALA A 393 2.94 -8.52 -4.65
N SER A 394 2.82 -9.83 -4.39
CA SER A 394 3.28 -10.89 -5.31
C SER A 394 2.42 -11.03 -6.56
N GLY A 395 1.10 -10.83 -6.43
CA GLY A 395 0.19 -10.83 -7.57
C GLY A 395 0.49 -9.69 -8.54
N ALA A 396 0.69 -8.48 -8.00
CA ALA A 396 1.14 -7.33 -8.80
C ALA A 396 2.50 -7.60 -9.46
N CYS A 397 3.42 -8.28 -8.76
CA CYS A 397 4.72 -8.61 -9.31
C CYS A 397 4.61 -9.51 -10.54
N VAL A 398 3.79 -10.56 -10.48
CA VAL A 398 3.57 -11.47 -11.61
C VAL A 398 2.79 -10.76 -12.72
N GLN A 399 1.83 -9.89 -12.42
CA GLN A 399 1.15 -9.08 -13.44
C GLN A 399 2.14 -8.19 -14.22
N ASN A 400 3.04 -7.51 -13.50
CA ASN A 400 4.09 -6.68 -14.08
C ASN A 400 5.06 -7.50 -14.93
N LEU A 401 5.43 -8.69 -14.44
CA LEU A 401 6.29 -9.63 -15.16
C LEU A 401 5.65 -10.12 -16.45
N ASN A 402 4.37 -10.50 -16.42
CA ASN A 402 3.62 -10.93 -17.60
C ASN A 402 3.59 -9.85 -18.66
N LEU A 403 3.27 -8.61 -18.29
CA LEU A 403 3.28 -7.47 -19.21
C LEU A 403 4.65 -7.25 -19.84
N ALA A 404 5.72 -7.28 -19.04
CA ALA A 404 7.09 -7.04 -19.51
C ALA A 404 7.63 -8.16 -20.41
N LEU A 405 7.16 -9.40 -20.21
CA LEU A 405 7.52 -10.56 -21.03
C LEU A 405 6.57 -10.77 -22.22
N GLY A 406 5.47 -10.01 -22.31
CA GLY A 406 4.48 -10.09 -23.39
C GLY A 406 3.47 -11.21 -23.26
N PHE A 407 3.24 -11.73 -22.04
CA PHE A 407 2.18 -12.68 -21.72
C PHE A 407 0.85 -11.97 -21.41
N ASP A 408 -0.24 -12.72 -21.32
CA ASP A 408 -1.50 -12.19 -20.79
C ASP A 408 -1.31 -11.78 -19.33
N GLU A 409 -1.81 -10.59 -18.96
CA GLU A 409 -1.50 -9.99 -17.65
C GLU A 409 -1.99 -10.82 -16.46
N ALA A 410 -2.86 -11.81 -16.67
CA ALA A 410 -3.41 -12.64 -15.61
C ALA A 410 -2.95 -14.10 -15.60
N THR A 411 -2.08 -14.50 -16.52
CA THR A 411 -1.54 -15.85 -16.51
C THR A 411 -0.85 -16.14 -15.17
N GLY A 412 -1.22 -17.25 -14.51
CA GLY A 412 -0.68 -17.63 -13.19
C GLY A 412 -1.22 -16.78 -12.02
N LEU A 413 -2.27 -16.00 -12.25
CA LEU A 413 -2.96 -15.17 -11.26
C LEU A 413 -4.41 -15.59 -11.00
N GLU A 414 -4.81 -16.77 -11.50
CA GLU A 414 -6.07 -17.38 -11.11
C GLU A 414 -6.11 -17.62 -9.59
N ALA A 415 -7.30 -17.49 -9.00
CA ALA A 415 -7.47 -17.73 -7.56
C ALA A 415 -7.00 -19.14 -7.20
N LYS A 416 -6.23 -19.26 -6.11
CA LYS A 416 -5.83 -20.56 -5.59
C LYS A 416 -7.10 -21.38 -5.25
N PRO A 417 -7.15 -22.69 -5.58
CA PRO A 417 -8.31 -23.55 -5.30
C PRO A 417 -8.74 -23.60 -3.84
#